data_AF-A0A1G1CQ42-F1
#
_entry.id   AF-A0A1G1CQ42-F1
#
_cell.length_a   1.000
_cell.length_b   1.000
_cell.length_c   1.000
_cell.angle_alpha   90.00
_cell.angle_beta   90.00
_cell.angle_gamma   90.00
#
_symmetry.space_group_name_H-M   'P 1'
#
loop_
_entity.id
_entity.type
_entity.pdbx_description
1 polymer ?
#
loop_
_entity_poly.entity_id
_entity_poly.type
_entity_poly.pdbx_seq_one_letter_code
_entity_poly.pdbx_strand_id
1 'polypeptide(L)'
;MDNTSVIQVRLPESLREASEKRAGEVGLSSVQEAIRLFLKGFVEKRVGLALVPEKFPPEKVVLSKAAQKRFARIENDLDEGRNTISFDDPQEALKWLIQSSK
;
A
#
# COMPACT_ATOMS: atom_id res chain seq x y z
N MET A 1 -29.03 9.40 25.53
CA MET A 1 -29.56 8.82 24.28
C MET A 1 -28.39 8.18 23.58
N ASP A 2 -28.55 6.93 23.14
CA ASP A 2 -27.49 6.21 22.45
C ASP A 2 -27.26 6.88 21.08
N ASN A 3 -26.09 7.47 20.85
CA ASN A 3 -25.80 8.28 19.66
C ASN A 3 -25.32 7.39 18.49
N THR A 4 -26.00 6.27 18.30
CA THR A 4 -25.67 5.24 17.31
C THR A 4 -26.59 5.36 16.10
N SER A 5 -26.00 5.29 14.90
CA SER A 5 -26.73 5.32 13.63
C SER A 5 -26.56 3.98 12.91
N VAL A 6 -27.64 3.49 12.28
CA VAL A 6 -27.63 2.23 11.53
C VAL A 6 -27.43 2.52 10.04
N ILE A 7 -26.47 1.84 9.42
CA ILE A 7 -26.25 1.85 7.97
C ILE A 7 -26.76 0.53 7.40
N GLN A 8 -27.67 0.59 6.43
CA GLN A 8 -28.17 -0.57 5.70
C GLN A 8 -27.67 -0.55 4.25
N VAL A 9 -27.00 -1.63 3.85
CA VAL A 9 -26.53 -1.82 2.48
C VAL A 9 -27.14 -3.13 1.97
N ARG A 10 -27.76 -3.09 0.79
CA ARG A 10 -28.22 -4.31 0.10
C ARG A 10 -27.07 -4.86 -0.73
N LEU A 11 -26.74 -6.13 -0.54
CA LEU A 11 -25.72 -6.83 -1.30
C LEU A 11 -26.14 -8.28 -1.56
N PRO A 12 -25.62 -8.92 -2.63
CA PRO A 12 -25.78 -10.36 -2.83
C PRO A 12 -25.26 -11.16 -1.63
N GLU A 13 -25.92 -12.26 -1.30
CA GLU A 13 -25.53 -13.12 -0.19
C GLU A 13 -24.11 -13.65 -0.35
N SER A 14 -23.72 -14.06 -1.56
CA SER A 14 -22.37 -14.52 -1.87
C SER A 14 -21.29 -13.47 -1.59
N LEU A 15 -21.57 -12.18 -1.87
CA LEU A 15 -20.64 -11.10 -1.59
C LEU A 15 -20.51 -10.86 -0.08
N ARG A 16 -21.61 -11.00 0.67
CA ARG A 16 -21.61 -10.90 2.14
C ARG A 16 -20.71 -11.95 2.74
N GLU A 17 -20.91 -13.21 2.36
CA GLU A 17 -20.15 -14.34 2.89
C GLU A 17 -18.67 -14.25 2.55
N ALA A 18 -18.33 -13.92 1.30
CA ALA A 18 -16.95 -13.71 0.87
C ALA A 18 -16.28 -12.57 1.66
N SER A 19 -17.00 -11.47 1.89
CA SER A 19 -16.50 -10.32 2.66
C SER A 19 -16.27 -10.67 4.13
N GLU A 20 -17.18 -11.43 4.74
CA GLU A 20 -17.07 -11.87 6.14
C GLU A 20 -15.85 -12.77 6.34
N LYS A 21 -15.66 -13.74 5.43
CA LYS A 21 -14.49 -14.62 5.43
C LYS A 21 -13.20 -13.80 5.32
N ARG A 22 -13.16 -12.86 4.36
CA ARG A 22 -11.98 -12.02 4.14
C ARG A 22 -11.68 -11.12 5.34
N ALA A 23 -12.71 -10.58 6.00
CA ALA A 23 -12.57 -9.80 7.22
C ALA A 23 -11.89 -10.64 8.32
N GLY A 24 -12.32 -11.88 8.52
CA GLY A 24 -11.69 -12.81 9.46
C GLY A 24 -10.23 -13.11 9.13
N GLU A 25 -9.90 -13.33 7.85
CA GLU A 25 -8.51 -13.57 7.39
C GLU A 25 -7.55 -12.41 7.70
N VAL A 26 -8.05 -11.18 7.75
CA VAL A 26 -7.24 -9.99 8.10
C VAL A 26 -7.35 -9.60 9.57
N GLY A 27 -7.93 -10.47 10.41
CA GLY A 27 -8.01 -10.29 11.87
C GLY A 27 -9.15 -9.39 12.35
N LEU A 28 -10.17 -9.13 11.51
CA LEU A 28 -11.36 -8.39 11.90
C LEU A 28 -12.46 -9.34 12.36
N SER A 29 -13.29 -8.88 13.30
CA SER A 29 -14.36 -9.68 13.90
C SER A 29 -15.58 -9.81 12.99
N SER A 30 -15.77 -8.88 12.05
CA SER A 30 -16.88 -8.88 11.10
C SER A 30 -16.66 -7.91 9.93
N VAL A 31 -17.47 -8.04 8.88
CA VAL A 31 -17.54 -7.04 7.81
C VAL A 31 -18.00 -5.67 8.32
N GLN A 32 -18.81 -5.65 9.38
CA GLN A 32 -19.31 -4.40 9.98
C GLN A 32 -18.16 -3.62 10.64
N GLU A 33 -17.23 -4.32 11.27
CA GLU A 33 -16.01 -3.73 11.80
C GLU A 33 -15.13 -3.16 10.67
N ALA A 34 -14.98 -3.91 9.57
CA ALA A 34 -14.26 -3.42 8.39
C ALA A 34 -14.86 -2.11 7.85
N ILE A 35 -16.20 -2.04 7.74
CA ILE A 35 -16.91 -0.82 7.32
C ILE A 35 -16.65 0.34 8.29
N ARG A 36 -16.71 0.10 9.61
CA ARG A 36 -16.43 1.15 10.61
C ARG A 36 -14.99 1.68 10.51
N LEU A 37 -14.01 0.80 10.39
CA LEU A 37 -12.60 1.17 10.25
C LEU A 37 -12.34 1.93 8.95
N PHE A 38 -12.93 1.47 7.84
CA PHE A 38 -12.88 2.16 6.56
C PHE A 38 -13.45 3.58 6.67
N LEU A 39 -14.67 3.73 7.19
CA LEU A 39 -15.29 5.05 7.33
C LEU A 39 -14.47 6.00 8.21
N LYS A 40 -13.92 5.49 9.32
CA LYS A 40 -13.02 6.26 10.19
C LYS A 40 -11.78 6.71 9.43
N GLY A 41 -11.08 5.77 8.77
CA GLY A 41 -9.88 6.08 8.00
C GLY A 41 -10.14 6.99 6.79
N PHE A 42 -11.32 6.88 6.18
CA PHE A 42 -11.74 7.72 5.06
C PHE A 42 -11.95 9.17 5.50
N VAL A 43 -12.66 9.41 6.62
CA VAL A 43 -12.85 10.76 7.19
C VAL A 43 -11.53 11.39 7.61
N GLU A 44 -10.63 10.58 8.18
CA GLU A 44 -9.29 11.02 8.59
C GLU A 44 -8.30 11.14 7.42
N LYS A 45 -8.74 10.89 6.18
CA LYS A 45 -7.91 10.91 4.95
C LYS A 45 -6.71 9.96 4.99
N ARG A 46 -6.79 8.90 5.81
CA ARG A 46 -5.79 7.82 5.90
C ARG A 46 -6.05 6.68 4.91
N VAL A 47 -7.27 6.61 4.37
CA VAL A 47 -7.67 5.66 3.34
C VAL A 47 -8.10 6.42 2.09
N GLY A 48 -7.43 6.15 0.96
CA GLY A 48 -7.85 6.61 -0.36
C GLY A 48 -8.76 5.57 -1.02
N LEU A 49 -9.80 6.03 -1.72
CA LEU A 49 -10.64 5.16 -2.53
C LEU A 49 -10.10 5.15 -3.97
N ALA A 50 -9.41 4.08 -4.36
CA ALA A 50 -9.10 3.82 -5.75
C ALA A 50 -10.16 2.89 -6.32
N LEU A 51 -11.17 3.44 -6.99
CA LEU A 51 -12.12 2.66 -7.76
C LEU A 51 -11.41 2.20 -9.04
N VAL A 52 -10.77 1.05 -8.98
CA VAL A 52 -10.27 0.39 -10.19
C VAL A 52 -11.48 -0.31 -10.82
N PRO A 53 -11.92 0.08 -12.02
CA PRO A 53 -13.02 -0.62 -12.68
C PRO A 53 -12.59 -2.07 -12.89
N GLU A 54 -13.46 -3.04 -12.63
CA GLU A 54 -13.20 -4.48 -12.74
C GLU A 54 -12.62 -4.91 -14.10
N LYS A 55 -12.80 -4.09 -15.14
CA LYS A 55 -12.25 -4.26 -16.49
C LYS A 55 -10.83 -3.75 -16.71
N PHE A 56 -10.25 -3.02 -15.76
CA PHE A 56 -8.86 -2.59 -15.79
C PHE A 56 -8.11 -3.40 -14.73
N PRO A 57 -7.36 -4.46 -15.09
CA PRO A 57 -6.36 -4.98 -14.16
C PRO A 57 -5.49 -3.80 -13.69
N PRO A 58 -4.98 -3.80 -12.45
CA PRO A 58 -4.15 -2.70 -11.95
C PRO A 58 -3.13 -2.40 -13.05
N GLU A 59 -3.16 -1.17 -13.58
CA GLU A 59 -2.24 -0.75 -14.63
C GLU A 59 -0.88 -1.22 -14.17
N LYS A 60 -0.26 -2.16 -14.90
CA LYS A 60 1.11 -2.54 -14.61
C LYS A 60 1.87 -1.23 -14.72
N VAL A 61 2.27 -0.66 -13.60
CA VAL A 61 3.04 0.58 -13.57
C VAL A 61 4.37 0.23 -14.19
N VAL A 62 4.48 0.41 -15.50
CA VAL A 62 5.70 0.11 -16.24
C VAL A 62 6.62 1.30 -16.03
N LEU A 63 7.85 1.03 -15.59
CA LEU A 63 8.91 2.04 -15.54
C LEU A 63 9.03 2.71 -16.91
N SER A 64 9.19 4.04 -16.92
CA SER A 64 9.51 4.75 -18.17
C SER A 64 10.81 4.21 -18.77
N LYS A 65 11.01 4.34 -20.09
CA LYS A 65 12.26 3.91 -20.76
C LYS A 65 13.50 4.53 -20.09
N ALA A 66 13.40 5.75 -19.60
CA ALA A 66 14.47 6.42 -18.87
C ALA A 66 14.74 5.77 -17.50
N ALA A 67 13.68 5.44 -16.75
CA ALA A 67 13.81 4.76 -15.47
C ALA A 67 14.38 3.34 -15.61
N GLN A 68 13.98 2.59 -16.64
CA GLN A 68 14.53 1.26 -16.94
C GLN A 68 16.04 1.34 -17.21
N LYS A 69 16.48 2.29 -18.06
CA LYS A 69 17.91 2.50 -18.33
C LYS A 69 18.69 2.88 -17.08
N ARG A 70 18.11 3.73 -16.22
CA ARG A 70 18.74 4.11 -14.96
C ARG A 70 18.88 2.91 -14.04
N PHE A 71 17.86 2.06 -13.95
CA PHE A 71 17.86 0.87 -13.11
C PHE A 71 18.92 -0.13 -13.57
N ALA A 72 18.94 -0.46 -14.87
CA ALA A 72 19.95 -1.34 -15.45
C ALA A 72 21.39 -0.83 -15.22
N ARG A 73 21.60 0.48 -15.25
CA ARG A 73 22.91 1.08 -14.92
C ARG A 73 23.26 0.87 -13.44
N ILE A 74 22.29 1.02 -12.53
CA ILE A 74 22.50 0.80 -11.09
C ILE A 74 22.86 -0.66 -10.82
N GLU A 75 22.18 -1.60 -11.49
CA GLU A 75 22.50 -3.03 -11.40
C GLU A 75 23.93 -3.32 -11.87
N ASN A 76 24.31 -2.81 -13.04
CA ASN A 76 25.69 -2.97 -13.53
C ASN A 76 26.73 -2.32 -12.60
N ASP A 77 26.43 -1.16 -12.02
CA ASP A 77 27.31 -0.48 -11.08
C ASP A 77 27.48 -1.31 -9.78
N LEU A 78 26.41 -1.94 -9.29
CA LEU A 78 26.45 -2.86 -8.16
C LEU A 78 27.31 -4.10 -8.45
N ASP A 79 27.10 -4.73 -9.61
CA ASP A 79 27.84 -5.94 -10.03
C ASP A 79 29.33 -5.66 -10.24
N GLU A 80 29.67 -4.49 -10.77
CA GLU A 80 31.05 -4.06 -11.00
C GLU A 80 31.71 -3.40 -9.77
N GLY A 81 30.98 -3.26 -8.65
CA GLY A 81 31.47 -2.61 -7.42
C GLY A 81 31.79 -1.12 -7.61
N ARG A 82 31.14 -0.46 -8.56
CA ARG A 82 31.31 0.97 -8.86
C ARG A 82 30.15 1.77 -8.29
N ASN A 83 30.40 3.00 -7.87
CA ASN A 83 29.36 3.88 -7.29
C ASN A 83 28.60 3.26 -6.09
N THR A 84 29.22 2.27 -5.42
CA THR A 84 28.69 1.62 -4.22
C THR A 84 29.46 2.06 -2.99
N ILE A 85 28.76 2.24 -1.87
CA ILE A 85 29.36 2.49 -0.56
C ILE A 85 28.73 1.50 0.41
N SER A 86 29.57 0.78 1.15
CA SER A 86 29.15 -0.16 2.18
C SER A 86 29.31 0.46 3.56
N PHE A 87 28.41 0.09 4.47
CA PHE A 87 28.44 0.49 5.87
C PHE A 87 28.20 -0.74 6.74
N ASP A 88 28.97 -0.87 7.81
CA ASP A 88 28.78 -1.93 8.80
C ASP A 88 27.79 -1.52 9.91
N ASP A 89 27.56 -0.21 10.08
CA ASP A 89 26.61 0.36 11.02
C ASP A 89 25.44 1.07 10.30
N PRO A 90 24.18 0.64 10.53
CA PRO A 90 23.00 1.32 10.02
C PRO A 90 22.90 2.82 10.38
N GLN A 91 23.43 3.26 11.53
CA GLN A 91 23.37 4.68 11.93
C GLN A 91 24.32 5.55 11.10
N GLU A 92 25.51 5.03 10.77
CA GLU A 92 26.45 5.70 9.87
C GLU A 92 25.88 5.80 8.44
N ALA A 93 25.24 4.74 7.95
CA ALA A 93 24.57 4.74 6.66
C ALA A 93 23.48 5.83 6.58
N LEU A 94 22.66 5.93 7.62
CA LEU A 94 21.58 6.94 7.69
C LEU A 94 22.15 8.36 7.72
N LYS A 95 23.21 8.59 8.50
CA LYS A 95 23.88 9.90 8.59
C LYS A 95 24.45 10.33 7.24
N TRP A 96 25.10 9.40 6.53
CA TRP A 96 25.64 9.64 5.19
C TRP A 96 24.53 10.02 4.19
N LEU A 97 23.43 9.25 4.15
CA LEU A 97 22.30 9.53 3.25
C LEU A 97 21.70 10.93 3.44
N ILE A 98 21.55 11.37 4.70
CA ILE A 98 21.01 12.70 5.02
C ILE A 98 21.96 13.82 4.55
N GLN A 99 23.27 13.62 4.71
CA GLN A 99 24.28 14.60 4.34
C GLN A 99 24.49 14.70 2.82
N SER A 100 24.42 13.57 2.12
CA SER A 100 24.60 13.48 0.66
C SER A 100 23.35 13.89 -0.13
N SER A 101 22.22 14.18 0.53
CA SER A 101 20.96 14.62 -0.09
C SER A 101 20.86 16.15 -0.28
N LYS A 102 21.92 16.92 0.03
CA LYS A 102 22.03 18.36 -0.22
C LYS A 102 22.89 18.64 -1.45
#